data_AF-A0A1B8CA21-F1
#
_entry.id   AF-A0A1B8CA21-F1
#
_cell.length_a   1.000
_cell.length_b   1.000
_cell.length_c   1.000
_cell.angle_alpha   90.00
_cell.angle_beta   90.00
_cell.angle_gamma   90.00
#
_symmetry.space_group_name_H-M   'P 1'
#
loop_
_entity.id
_entity.type
_entity.pdbx_description
1 polymer ?
#
loop_
_entity_poly.entity_id
_entity_poly.type
_entity_poly.pdbx_seq_one_letter_code
_entity_poly.pdbx_strand_id
1 'polypeptide(L)'
;MGERKIGRRACNGCKIRKVKCSEVPPCKSCISARIECTFAERRGNRGPKALRPKTLISIAQTQQKGYPSVDDGGSFADESSQNRMDVPASPSPSIEPSIPPEVPLKTPSSSLIVQLCVYRLRLYPIWPIVAVEEIMGPLQGDVQDMETYALANAIGAATIAQLKLDQTGISTATGNSMAEECQRTKLMGENGQSANLNILRIAFFLHIYYENQDQGGVKSLLFLREAITIAQIMGLHRESSYLSLPPSEQQLRRRILWLLFVTERGVGILYKLPVILKPNVLFPAMDGDDETQILPAFQKLVDLFWTFDQSRAFEILEGSSADVFETGDMESARQNSLYTLHRKLQEVSLDWDSSSEVQRADICVTRQWMRAVLWKASNNYERLNKGSKITSLDHPIQIAREFLGFISQLPSTALEAHGPTMETKIYEIASTVADAVANNDTVSWISPYRPIDILAQLQRILASIRGGNEALERMLYSKTACVQGNLVMLVEPSSLIEDLDDEWLENNTLFPTDPFYLNLGPISTGDAGAEMMSV
;
A
#
# COMPACT_ATOMS: atom_id res chain seq x y z
N MET A 1 -58.49 9.44 32.01
CA MET A 1 -57.04 9.61 32.25
C MET A 1 -56.31 9.09 31.02
N GLY A 2 -55.22 9.74 30.57
CA GLY A 2 -54.46 9.30 29.39
C GLY A 2 -53.25 8.45 29.77
N GLU A 3 -53.11 7.28 29.15
CA GLU A 3 -51.97 6.38 29.37
C GLU A 3 -50.67 6.99 28.83
N ARG A 4 -49.70 7.29 29.70
CA ARG A 4 -48.39 7.81 29.28
C ARG A 4 -47.56 6.68 28.66
N LYS A 5 -47.19 6.85 27.38
CA LYS A 5 -46.14 6.05 26.73
C LYS A 5 -44.79 6.29 27.44
N ILE A 6 -43.98 5.25 27.58
CA ILE A 6 -42.65 5.34 28.21
C ILE A 6 -41.53 5.71 27.22
N GLY A 7 -41.80 5.69 25.91
CA GLY A 7 -40.91 6.22 24.88
C GLY A 7 -41.06 5.50 23.53
N ARG A 8 -40.31 5.95 22.51
CA ARG A 8 -40.28 5.34 21.16
C ARG A 8 -39.51 4.01 21.11
N ARG A 9 -39.78 3.09 22.03
CA ARG A 9 -39.02 1.83 22.22
C ARG A 9 -39.95 0.69 22.58
N ALA A 10 -39.91 -0.38 21.77
CA ALA A 10 -40.60 -1.62 22.08
C ALA A 10 -40.04 -2.29 23.36
N CYS A 11 -40.94 -2.87 24.17
CA CYS A 11 -40.58 -3.66 25.35
C CYS A 11 -39.81 -4.92 24.99
N ASN A 12 -39.15 -5.55 25.97
CA ASN A 12 -38.27 -6.70 25.76
C ASN A 12 -39.02 -7.88 25.12
N GLY A 13 -40.22 -8.20 25.61
CA GLY A 13 -41.06 -9.27 25.05
C GLY A 13 -41.48 -9.04 23.60
N CYS A 14 -41.77 -7.78 23.22
CA CYS A 14 -42.10 -7.44 21.83
C CYS A 14 -40.86 -7.46 20.92
N LYS A 15 -39.69 -7.00 21.40
CA LYS A 15 -38.43 -7.06 20.65
C LYS A 15 -38.03 -8.51 20.34
N ILE A 16 -38.05 -9.39 21.34
CA ILE A 16 -37.70 -10.81 21.19
C ILE A 16 -38.65 -11.51 20.19
N ARG A 17 -39.96 -11.26 20.30
CA ARG A 17 -40.98 -11.82 19.41
C ARG A 17 -41.10 -11.10 18.05
N LYS A 18 -40.31 -10.06 17.79
CA LYS A 18 -40.35 -9.19 16.58
C LYS A 18 -41.77 -8.67 16.24
N VAL A 19 -42.58 -8.34 17.26
CA VAL A 19 -43.97 -7.84 17.10
C VAL A 19 -44.11 -6.36 17.47
N LYS A 20 -45.12 -5.70 16.90
CA LYS A 20 -45.41 -4.28 17.14
C LYS A 20 -45.86 -4.04 18.59
N CYS A 21 -45.06 -3.27 19.34
CA CYS A 21 -45.36 -2.87 20.71
C CYS A 21 -46.31 -1.65 20.74
N SER A 22 -47.10 -1.52 21.81
CA SER A 22 -47.96 -0.33 22.03
C SER A 22 -47.32 0.77 22.90
N GLU A 23 -46.06 0.60 23.35
CA GLU A 23 -45.24 1.60 24.07
C GLU A 23 -45.78 2.06 25.45
N VAL A 24 -46.95 1.55 25.85
CA VAL A 24 -47.57 1.65 27.17
C VAL A 24 -47.39 0.29 27.88
N PRO A 25 -46.91 0.23 29.14
CA PRO A 25 -46.91 -0.99 29.94
C PRO A 25 -48.25 -1.20 30.69
N PRO A 26 -48.75 -2.44 30.83
CA PRO A 26 -48.40 -3.62 30.05
C PRO A 26 -48.91 -3.50 28.60
N CYS A 27 -48.06 -3.80 27.62
CA CYS A 27 -48.39 -3.53 26.22
C CYS A 27 -49.36 -4.57 25.65
N LYS A 28 -50.21 -4.17 24.69
CA LYS A 28 -51.31 -5.00 24.17
C LYS A 28 -50.85 -6.38 23.65
N SER A 29 -49.66 -6.45 23.02
CA SER A 29 -49.09 -7.70 22.51
C SER A 29 -48.44 -8.60 23.59
N CYS A 30 -48.11 -8.05 24.76
CA CYS A 30 -47.73 -8.83 25.94
C CYS A 30 -48.97 -9.37 26.66
N ILE A 31 -50.02 -8.54 26.84
CA ILE A 31 -51.31 -8.96 27.41
C ILE A 31 -51.90 -10.12 26.59
N SER A 32 -52.00 -9.96 25.26
CA SER A 32 -52.59 -10.98 24.39
C SER A 32 -51.79 -12.30 24.36
N ALA A 33 -50.51 -12.26 24.70
CA ALA A 33 -49.63 -13.43 24.80
C ALA A 33 -49.46 -13.95 26.25
N ARG A 34 -50.10 -13.30 27.24
CA ARG A 34 -49.98 -13.61 28.67
C ARG A 34 -48.53 -13.65 29.19
N ILE A 35 -47.66 -12.77 28.66
CA ILE A 35 -46.26 -12.64 29.08
C ILE A 35 -46.00 -11.31 29.80
N GLU A 36 -45.02 -11.30 30.70
CA GLU A 36 -44.59 -10.09 31.41
C GLU A 36 -44.10 -9.00 30.44
N CYS A 37 -44.47 -7.74 30.69
CA CYS A 37 -44.17 -6.61 29.81
C CYS A 37 -43.01 -5.75 30.34
N THR A 38 -41.81 -6.32 30.43
CA THR A 38 -40.64 -5.60 30.95
C THR A 38 -40.02 -4.63 29.94
N PHE A 39 -39.65 -3.45 30.43
CA PHE A 39 -38.86 -2.43 29.71
C PHE A 39 -37.42 -2.30 30.27
N ALA A 40 -37.04 -3.14 31.24
CA ALA A 40 -35.78 -3.05 31.97
C ALA A 40 -34.53 -3.21 31.08
N GLU A 41 -33.53 -2.37 31.31
CA GLU A 41 -32.22 -2.43 30.66
C GLU A 41 -31.20 -3.17 31.53
N ARG A 42 -30.97 -4.47 31.28
CA ARG A 42 -29.79 -5.19 31.81
C ARG A 42 -29.29 -6.28 30.86
N ARG A 43 -28.43 -5.88 29.90
CA ARG A 43 -27.17 -6.56 29.52
C ARG A 43 -26.26 -5.45 28.96
N GLY A 44 -25.07 -5.16 29.47
CA GLY A 44 -24.25 -5.88 30.45
C GLY A 44 -22.81 -5.89 29.91
N ASN A 45 -21.89 -5.20 30.59
CA ASN A 45 -20.56 -4.91 30.04
C ASN A 45 -19.82 -6.20 29.67
N ARG A 46 -19.35 -6.29 28.42
CA ARG A 46 -18.39 -7.33 28.02
C ARG A 46 -17.02 -6.95 28.59
N GLY A 47 -16.73 -7.43 29.80
CA GLY A 47 -15.39 -7.34 30.39
C GLY A 47 -14.33 -8.05 29.55
N PRO A 48 -13.04 -7.85 29.87
CA PRO A 48 -11.94 -8.49 29.15
C PRO A 48 -12.05 -10.02 29.17
N LYS A 49 -11.62 -10.66 28.08
CA LYS A 49 -11.61 -12.13 27.96
C LYS A 49 -10.65 -12.71 28.99
N ALA A 50 -11.09 -13.72 29.73
CA ALA A 50 -10.21 -14.48 30.62
C ALA A 50 -9.02 -15.08 29.86
N LEU A 51 -7.85 -15.08 30.50
CA LEU A 51 -6.60 -15.61 29.93
C LEU A 51 -6.72 -17.11 29.67
N ARG A 52 -6.10 -17.58 28.57
CA ARG A 52 -6.08 -19.01 28.22
C ARG A 52 -5.29 -19.79 29.30
N PRO A 53 -5.64 -21.05 29.64
CA PRO A 53 -4.94 -21.82 30.67
C PRO A 53 -3.41 -21.93 30.45
N LYS A 54 -2.96 -22.05 29.21
CA LYS A 54 -1.51 -22.04 28.88
C LYS A 54 -0.81 -20.74 29.30
N THR A 55 -1.51 -19.60 29.25
CA THR A 55 -0.97 -18.30 29.68
C THR A 55 -0.90 -18.20 31.20
N LEU A 56 -1.89 -18.75 31.94
CA LEU A 56 -1.84 -18.84 33.41
C LEU A 56 -0.67 -19.70 33.89
N ILE A 57 -0.39 -20.81 33.22
CA ILE A 57 0.78 -21.67 33.51
C ILE A 57 2.10 -20.91 33.27
N SER A 58 2.19 -20.18 32.14
CA SER A 58 3.37 -19.35 31.84
C SER A 58 3.58 -18.26 32.90
N ILE A 59 2.52 -17.58 33.34
CA ILE A 59 2.59 -16.54 34.40
C ILE A 59 3.09 -17.15 35.72
N ALA A 60 2.58 -18.31 36.12
CA ALA A 60 3.03 -19.00 37.33
C ALA A 60 4.52 -19.41 37.26
N GLN A 61 4.99 -19.86 36.08
CA GLN A 61 6.39 -20.21 35.86
C GLN A 61 7.33 -18.99 35.88
N THR A 62 6.88 -17.82 35.40
CA THR A 62 7.63 -16.57 35.54
C THR A 62 7.64 -16.09 36.99
N GLN A 63 6.52 -16.16 37.70
CA GLN A 63 6.40 -15.70 39.09
C GLN A 63 7.18 -16.57 40.10
N GLN A 64 7.55 -17.81 39.76
CA GLN A 64 8.44 -18.64 40.58
C GLN A 64 9.93 -18.26 40.48
N LYS A 65 10.32 -17.27 39.63
CA LYS A 65 11.70 -16.76 39.54
C LYS A 65 11.82 -15.30 40.00
N GLY A 66 11.80 -15.09 41.33
CA GLY A 66 12.56 -14.01 41.99
C GLY A 66 12.10 -12.56 41.81
N TYR A 67 10.92 -12.22 42.32
CA TYR A 67 10.59 -10.89 42.88
C TYR A 67 11.18 -10.75 44.32
N PRO A 68 10.97 -9.65 45.10
CA PRO A 68 10.42 -8.31 44.81
C PRO A 68 11.52 -7.22 44.99
N SER A 69 11.37 -5.92 45.30
CA SER A 69 10.31 -5.00 45.82
C SER A 69 10.63 -3.56 45.35
N VAL A 70 9.91 -2.46 45.60
CA VAL A 70 8.68 -2.14 46.39
C VAL A 70 7.81 -1.14 45.56
N ASP A 71 6.85 -0.43 46.18
CA ASP A 71 6.20 0.80 45.67
C ASP A 71 5.92 1.76 46.87
N ASP A 72 5.42 2.97 46.63
CA ASP A 72 5.38 4.13 47.56
C ASP A 72 4.21 4.19 48.60
N GLY A 73 4.41 4.97 49.68
CA GLY A 73 3.35 5.76 50.35
C GLY A 73 2.90 5.37 51.78
N GLY A 74 2.84 6.37 52.70
CA GLY A 74 1.72 6.43 53.67
C GLY A 74 1.91 6.70 55.20
N SER A 75 2.50 7.83 55.61
CA SER A 75 2.09 8.68 56.79
C SER A 75 1.97 8.16 58.26
N PHE A 76 2.53 8.96 59.19
CA PHE A 76 2.20 9.15 60.65
C PHE A 76 2.12 7.90 61.58
N ALA A 77 2.90 7.75 62.67
CA ALA A 77 3.04 8.71 63.78
C ALA A 77 4.16 8.35 64.81
N ASP A 78 4.69 9.41 65.45
CA ASP A 78 5.23 9.60 66.82
C ASP A 78 6.45 8.86 67.48
N GLU A 79 7.00 9.60 68.46
CA GLU A 79 7.88 9.28 69.61
C GLU A 79 9.08 8.29 69.54
N SER A 80 10.23 8.85 69.15
CA SER A 80 11.44 8.96 70.02
C SER A 80 12.44 7.79 70.24
N SER A 81 13.63 8.21 70.72
CA SER A 81 14.53 7.51 71.66
C SER A 81 15.61 6.50 71.18
N GLN A 82 16.85 7.02 71.18
CA GLN A 82 18.09 6.41 71.74
C GLN A 82 18.93 5.39 70.93
N ASN A 83 20.11 5.88 70.48
CA ASN A 83 21.47 5.36 70.79
C ASN A 83 21.68 3.82 70.81
N ARG A 84 22.56 3.22 69.97
CA ARG A 84 24.03 3.34 70.08
C ARG A 84 24.84 2.52 69.02
N MET A 85 26.05 3.03 68.74
CA MET A 85 27.34 2.32 68.49
C MET A 85 27.64 1.55 67.18
N ASP A 86 28.91 1.73 66.81
CA ASP A 86 29.60 1.41 65.57
C ASP A 86 30.15 -0.04 65.48
N VAL A 87 30.25 -0.56 64.24
CA VAL A 87 31.35 -1.43 63.76
C VAL A 87 31.47 -1.27 62.21
N PRO A 88 32.60 -1.66 61.56
CA PRO A 88 33.16 -0.85 60.48
C PRO A 88 32.94 -1.34 59.04
N ALA A 89 33.47 -0.57 58.08
CA ALA A 89 33.18 -0.63 56.65
C ALA A 89 33.84 -1.79 55.86
N SER A 90 33.30 -2.02 54.67
CA SER A 90 33.96 -2.65 53.52
C SER A 90 33.45 -1.99 52.22
N PRO A 91 34.25 -1.91 51.15
CA PRO A 91 34.04 -0.93 50.08
C PRO A 91 32.97 -1.35 49.05
N SER A 92 32.10 -0.40 48.69
CA SER A 92 31.25 -0.50 47.49
C SER A 92 32.06 -0.24 46.21
N PRO A 93 31.81 -0.97 45.11
CA PRO A 93 32.35 -0.61 43.80
C PRO A 93 31.69 0.66 43.25
N SER A 94 32.41 1.36 42.36
CA SER A 94 31.96 2.61 41.74
C SER A 94 30.67 2.46 40.95
N ILE A 95 29.73 3.39 41.13
CA ILE A 95 28.58 3.55 40.23
C ILE A 95 29.05 4.32 38.99
N GLU A 96 29.06 3.67 37.83
CA GLU A 96 29.13 4.38 36.55
C GLU A 96 27.80 5.14 36.33
N PRO A 97 27.83 6.40 35.86
CA PRO A 97 26.61 7.17 35.64
C PRO A 97 25.81 6.56 34.48
N SER A 98 24.58 6.13 34.77
CA SER A 98 23.66 5.64 33.75
C SER A 98 23.36 6.74 32.72
N ILE A 99 23.55 6.40 31.44
CA ILE A 99 23.23 7.29 30.32
C ILE A 99 21.72 7.62 30.38
N PRO A 100 21.32 8.91 30.41
CA PRO A 100 19.91 9.27 30.40
C PRO A 100 19.27 8.86 29.06
N PRO A 101 17.96 8.53 29.03
CA PRO A 101 17.28 8.18 27.78
C PRO A 101 17.38 9.33 26.78
N GLU A 102 17.69 9.01 25.52
CA GLU A 102 17.85 10.00 24.46
C GLU A 102 16.60 10.86 24.32
N VAL A 103 16.74 12.17 24.55
CA VAL A 103 15.69 13.14 24.27
C VAL A 103 15.57 13.23 22.74
N PRO A 104 14.38 13.02 22.14
CA PRO A 104 14.20 13.17 20.70
C PRO A 104 14.60 14.58 20.26
N LEU A 105 15.70 14.67 19.51
CA LEU A 105 16.25 15.93 19.04
C LEU A 105 15.30 16.55 18.02
N LYS A 106 14.82 17.78 18.31
CA LYS A 106 14.06 18.59 17.33
C LYS A 106 14.85 18.68 16.02
N THR A 107 14.20 18.41 14.89
CA THR A 107 14.81 18.58 13.56
C THR A 107 15.25 20.04 13.36
N PRO A 108 16.53 20.31 13.09
CA PRO A 108 17.01 21.67 12.87
C PRO A 108 16.34 22.34 11.66
N SER A 109 16.00 23.63 11.76
CA SER A 109 15.42 24.39 10.62
C SER A 109 16.31 24.36 9.38
N SER A 110 17.64 24.30 9.53
CA SER A 110 18.57 24.13 8.42
C SER A 110 18.36 22.81 7.66
N SER A 111 18.18 21.70 8.37
CA SER A 111 17.87 20.39 7.78
C SER A 111 16.51 20.41 7.07
N LEU A 112 15.50 21.06 7.64
CA LEU A 112 14.19 21.24 7.01
C LEU A 112 14.27 22.07 5.72
N ILE A 113 14.97 23.21 5.76
CA ILE A 113 15.18 24.10 4.61
C ILE A 113 15.87 23.35 3.46
N VAL A 114 16.90 22.54 3.75
CA VAL A 114 17.57 21.72 2.73
C VAL A 114 16.60 20.76 2.05
N GLN A 115 15.77 20.03 2.81
CA GLN A 115 14.82 19.09 2.21
C GLN A 115 13.67 19.79 1.46
N LEU A 116 13.21 20.96 1.92
CA LEU A 116 12.24 21.78 1.19
C LEU A 116 12.79 22.26 -0.16
N CYS A 117 14.07 22.63 -0.22
CA CYS A 117 14.75 22.98 -1.47
C CYS A 117 14.88 21.75 -2.41
N VAL A 118 15.25 20.58 -1.89
CA VAL A 118 15.34 19.34 -2.69
C VAL A 118 13.96 18.92 -3.21
N TYR A 119 12.92 19.00 -2.38
CA TYR A 119 11.53 18.79 -2.77
C TYR A 119 11.11 19.72 -3.92
N ARG A 120 11.37 21.03 -3.81
CA ARG A 120 11.04 22.01 -4.86
C ARG A 120 11.68 21.64 -6.19
N LEU A 121 12.97 21.28 -6.17
CA LEU A 121 13.77 21.02 -7.37
C LEU A 121 13.49 19.65 -8.02
N ARG A 122 13.12 18.63 -7.24
CA ARG A 122 13.03 17.24 -7.75
C ARG A 122 11.65 16.59 -7.68
N LEU A 123 10.75 17.07 -6.82
CA LEU A 123 9.48 16.39 -6.49
C LEU A 123 8.24 17.26 -6.67
N TYR A 124 8.37 18.59 -6.70
CA TYR A 124 7.24 19.49 -7.00
C TYR A 124 6.53 19.19 -8.34
N PRO A 125 7.21 18.81 -9.45
CA PRO A 125 6.53 18.38 -10.69
C PRO A 125 5.68 17.10 -10.55
N ILE A 126 5.90 16.30 -9.51
CA ILE A 126 5.13 15.09 -9.18
C ILE A 126 4.00 15.43 -8.19
N TRP A 127 4.31 16.25 -7.17
CA TRP A 127 3.40 16.60 -6.08
C TRP A 127 3.24 18.12 -5.92
N PRO A 128 2.58 18.84 -6.86
CA PRO A 128 2.53 20.30 -6.88
C PRO A 128 1.53 20.87 -5.86
N ILE A 129 1.76 20.65 -4.56
CA ILE A 129 0.81 20.92 -3.46
C ILE A 129 1.38 21.72 -2.28
N VAL A 130 2.62 22.19 -2.37
CA VAL A 130 3.32 22.99 -1.35
C VAL A 130 4.03 24.18 -2.00
N ALA A 131 3.73 25.40 -1.57
CA ALA A 131 4.61 26.55 -1.77
C ALA A 131 5.69 26.51 -0.67
N VAL A 132 6.97 26.37 -1.06
CA VAL A 132 8.04 26.15 -0.07
C VAL A 132 8.41 27.44 0.67
N GLU A 133 8.23 28.59 0.02
CA GLU A 133 8.43 29.93 0.56
C GLU A 133 7.53 30.19 1.79
N GLU A 134 6.26 29.80 1.71
CA GLU A 134 5.27 29.93 2.78
C GLU A 134 5.65 29.11 4.03
N ILE A 135 6.39 28.01 3.85
CA ILE A 135 6.88 27.14 4.93
C ILE A 135 8.26 27.62 5.44
N MET A 136 9.14 28.05 4.55
CA MET A 136 10.51 28.45 4.90
C MET A 136 10.56 29.73 5.73
N GLY A 137 9.65 30.68 5.51
CA GLY A 137 9.56 31.91 6.31
C GLY A 137 9.35 31.65 7.81
N PRO A 138 8.27 30.96 8.22
CA PRO A 138 8.03 30.59 9.62
C PRO A 138 9.18 29.81 10.26
N LEU A 139 9.84 28.88 9.54
CA LEU A 139 10.96 28.08 10.06
C LEU A 139 12.23 28.89 10.37
N GLN A 140 12.33 30.13 9.90
CA GLN A 140 13.43 31.07 10.19
C GLN A 140 13.08 32.08 11.29
N GLY A 141 11.82 32.13 11.73
CA GLY A 141 11.33 33.05 12.76
C GLY A 141 11.25 32.43 14.16
N ASP A 142 11.06 33.28 15.16
CA ASP A 142 10.89 32.90 16.57
C ASP A 142 9.45 32.42 16.89
N VAL A 143 8.57 32.42 15.89
CA VAL A 143 7.17 31.96 15.99
C VAL A 143 7.12 30.46 15.74
N GLN A 144 7.13 29.66 16.81
CA GLN A 144 7.15 28.20 16.74
C GLN A 144 5.79 27.61 16.33
N ASP A 145 5.36 27.82 15.08
CA ASP A 145 4.21 27.16 14.47
C ASP A 145 4.48 25.65 14.34
N MET A 146 3.88 24.89 15.28
CA MET A 146 4.00 23.44 15.36
C MET A 146 3.38 22.73 14.15
N GLU A 147 2.39 23.32 13.47
CA GLU A 147 1.74 22.69 12.33
C GLU A 147 2.59 22.83 11.06
N THR A 148 3.09 24.04 10.77
CA THR A 148 4.05 24.25 9.68
C THR A 148 5.35 23.48 9.92
N TYR A 149 5.81 23.39 11.17
CA TYR A 149 6.96 22.56 11.55
C TYR A 149 6.71 21.05 11.35
N ALA A 150 5.53 20.54 11.71
CA ALA A 150 5.16 19.15 11.44
C ALA A 150 5.05 18.86 9.93
N LEU A 151 4.50 19.80 9.16
CA LEU A 151 4.42 19.71 7.70
C LEU A 151 5.81 19.69 7.05
N ALA A 152 6.72 20.56 7.48
CA ALA A 152 8.10 20.57 7.00
C ALA A 152 8.81 19.24 7.30
N ASN A 153 8.61 18.66 8.49
CA ASN A 153 9.14 17.34 8.84
C ASN A 153 8.53 16.23 7.98
N ALA A 154 7.22 16.24 7.73
CA ALA A 154 6.56 15.26 6.85
C ALA A 154 7.08 15.33 5.40
N ILE A 155 7.22 16.54 4.84
CA ILE A 155 7.82 16.77 3.51
C ILE A 155 9.27 16.28 3.48
N GLY A 156 10.05 16.58 4.52
CA GLY A 156 11.44 16.15 4.63
C GLY A 156 11.58 14.63 4.66
N ALA A 157 10.83 13.95 5.52
CA ALA A 157 10.80 12.49 5.60
C ALA A 157 10.43 11.85 4.25
N ALA A 158 9.36 12.33 3.61
CA ALA A 158 8.92 11.84 2.30
C ALA A 158 10.00 12.06 1.21
N THR A 159 10.64 13.24 1.19
CA THR A 159 11.66 13.62 0.21
C THR A 159 12.91 12.76 0.33
N ILE A 160 13.39 12.55 1.56
CA ILE A 160 14.55 11.71 1.87
C ILE A 160 14.29 10.26 1.44
N ALA A 161 13.13 9.70 1.83
CA ALA A 161 12.79 8.30 1.54
C ALA A 161 12.56 8.05 0.04
N GLN A 162 11.77 8.91 -0.62
CA GLN A 162 11.49 8.82 -2.06
C GLN A 162 12.77 8.80 -2.89
N LEU A 163 13.72 9.68 -2.57
CA LEU A 163 14.96 9.86 -3.30
C LEU A 163 16.15 9.06 -2.72
N LYS A 164 15.92 8.17 -1.75
CA LYS A 164 16.92 7.35 -1.02
C LYS A 164 18.14 8.14 -0.48
N LEU A 165 17.92 9.38 0.00
CA LEU A 165 19.01 10.31 0.37
C LEU A 165 19.77 9.93 1.66
N ASP A 166 19.15 9.16 2.56
CA ASP A 166 19.75 8.70 3.83
C ASP A 166 21.04 7.88 3.62
N GLN A 167 21.24 7.29 2.43
CA GLN A 167 22.45 6.53 2.05
C GLN A 167 23.75 7.35 2.11
N THR A 168 23.66 8.68 2.19
CA THR A 168 24.83 9.57 2.27
C THR A 168 25.47 9.65 3.65
N GLY A 169 24.80 9.21 4.73
CA GLY A 169 25.38 9.07 6.08
C GLY A 169 25.85 10.35 6.80
N ILE A 170 25.67 11.53 6.20
CA ILE A 170 26.23 12.81 6.69
C ILE A 170 25.20 13.63 7.50
N SER A 171 23.90 13.34 7.38
CA SER A 171 22.83 14.09 8.06
C SER A 171 22.48 13.48 9.42
N THR A 172 22.41 14.32 10.47
CA THR A 172 21.83 13.95 11.77
C THR A 172 20.31 13.88 11.75
N ALA A 173 19.66 14.49 10.75
CA ALA A 173 18.22 14.38 10.52
C ALA A 173 17.98 13.41 9.35
N THR A 174 17.46 12.23 9.67
CA THR A 174 17.15 11.16 8.71
C THR A 174 15.68 11.17 8.32
N GLY A 175 15.29 10.38 7.32
CA GLY A 175 13.88 10.20 6.97
C GLY A 175 13.04 9.73 8.17
N ASN A 176 13.58 8.84 9.00
CA ASN A 176 12.87 8.32 10.16
C ASN A 176 12.75 9.33 11.31
N SER A 177 13.84 10.05 11.66
CA SER A 177 13.77 11.03 12.75
C SER A 177 12.81 12.17 12.42
N MET A 178 12.74 12.60 11.15
CA MET A 178 11.74 13.59 10.71
C MET A 178 10.31 13.03 10.77
N ALA A 179 10.07 11.77 10.39
CA ALA A 179 8.74 11.15 10.47
C ALA A 179 8.25 11.01 11.92
N GLU A 180 9.14 10.63 12.85
CA GLU A 180 8.86 10.54 14.28
C GLU A 180 8.62 11.92 14.90
N GLU A 181 9.43 12.92 14.55
CA GLU A 181 9.28 14.31 15.03
C GLU A 181 7.97 14.96 14.55
N CYS A 182 7.56 14.67 13.31
CA CYS A 182 6.23 15.02 12.81
C CYS A 182 5.11 14.40 13.66
N GLN A 183 5.20 13.10 13.98
CA GLN A 183 4.16 12.41 14.76
C GLN A 183 4.13 12.87 16.22
N ARG A 184 5.29 13.04 16.86
CA ARG A 184 5.42 13.64 18.19
C ARG A 184 4.77 15.02 18.23
N THR A 185 4.93 15.81 17.18
CA THR A 185 4.32 17.14 17.07
C THR A 185 2.81 17.09 16.87
N LYS A 186 2.27 16.20 16.00
CA LYS A 186 0.80 15.99 15.85
C LYS A 186 0.11 15.65 17.18
N LEU A 187 0.82 14.99 18.09
CA LEU A 187 0.32 14.56 19.40
C LEU A 187 0.36 15.65 20.49
N MET A 188 1.13 16.74 20.29
CA MET A 188 1.24 17.86 21.25
C MET A 188 0.29 19.03 20.93
N GLY A 189 -0.52 18.94 19.88
CA GLY A 189 -1.57 19.93 19.60
C GLY A 189 -2.75 19.79 20.56
N GLU A 190 -2.84 20.65 21.58
CA GLU A 190 -3.83 20.53 22.66
C GLU A 190 -5.29 20.77 22.23
N ASN A 191 -5.53 21.36 21.06
CA ASN A 191 -6.87 21.53 20.50
C ASN A 191 -7.20 20.39 19.52
N GLY A 192 -8.39 19.80 19.67
CA GLY A 192 -8.87 18.71 18.81
C GLY A 192 -8.78 19.06 17.32
N GLN A 193 -8.01 18.27 16.57
CA GLN A 193 -7.50 18.59 15.24
C GLN A 193 -8.61 19.05 14.28
N SER A 194 -8.62 20.34 13.96
CA SER A 194 -9.50 20.91 12.95
C SER A 194 -8.98 20.54 11.55
N ALA A 195 -9.86 19.99 10.71
CA ALA A 195 -9.49 19.56 9.37
C ALA A 195 -9.03 20.76 8.50
N ASN A 196 -7.75 20.81 8.17
CA ASN A 196 -7.12 21.88 7.40
C ASN A 196 -6.11 21.34 6.36
N LEU A 197 -5.60 22.22 5.50
CA LEU A 197 -4.72 21.83 4.38
C LEU A 197 -3.37 21.25 4.84
N ASN A 198 -2.84 21.66 5.99
CA ASN A 198 -1.56 21.18 6.48
C ASN A 198 -1.69 19.79 7.11
N ILE A 199 -2.70 19.54 7.94
CA ILE A 199 -2.99 18.20 8.46
C ILE A 199 -3.26 17.20 7.30
N LEU A 200 -3.95 17.65 6.25
CA LEU A 200 -4.14 16.90 5.00
C LEU A 200 -2.81 16.56 4.32
N ARG A 201 -1.96 17.58 4.06
CA ARG A 201 -0.63 17.40 3.46
C ARG A 201 0.28 16.51 4.31
N ILE A 202 0.27 16.67 5.63
CA ILE A 202 1.02 15.83 6.57
C ILE A 202 0.62 14.36 6.41
N ALA A 203 -0.69 14.06 6.35
CA ALA A 203 -1.16 12.70 6.10
C ALA A 203 -0.71 12.19 4.71
N PHE A 204 -0.79 13.00 3.66
CA PHE A 204 -0.30 12.63 2.32
C PHE A 204 1.22 12.31 2.31
N PHE A 205 2.06 13.17 2.88
CA PHE A 205 3.50 12.95 2.90
C PHE A 205 3.91 11.80 3.85
N LEU A 206 3.18 11.57 4.95
CA LEU A 206 3.40 10.38 5.79
C LEU A 206 3.02 9.07 5.07
N HIS A 207 1.99 9.08 4.21
CA HIS A 207 1.71 7.95 3.30
C HIS A 207 2.92 7.68 2.38
N ILE A 208 3.42 8.70 1.68
CA ILE A 208 4.60 8.57 0.81
C ILE A 208 5.83 8.07 1.56
N TYR A 209 6.07 8.56 2.79
CA TYR A 209 7.18 8.09 3.63
C TYR A 209 7.05 6.60 3.94
N TYR A 210 5.88 6.15 4.43
CA TYR A 210 5.70 4.74 4.80
C TYR A 210 5.60 3.80 3.60
N GLU A 211 5.10 4.25 2.44
CA GLU A 211 5.13 3.48 1.19
C GLU A 211 6.56 3.18 0.72
N ASN A 212 7.53 4.04 1.07
CA ASN A 212 8.96 3.79 0.85
C ASN A 212 9.61 2.84 1.86
N GLN A 213 8.99 2.58 3.02
CA GLN A 213 9.48 1.61 4.01
C GLN A 213 8.83 0.23 3.85
N ASP A 214 7.54 0.19 3.53
CA ASP A 214 6.69 -1.01 3.48
C ASP A 214 5.61 -0.78 2.40
N GLN A 215 5.84 -1.30 1.18
CA GLN A 215 4.96 -1.06 0.02
C GLN A 215 3.57 -1.69 0.23
N GLY A 216 2.51 -0.87 0.15
CA GLY A 216 1.16 -1.29 0.55
C GLY A 216 1.00 -1.56 2.05
N GLY A 217 1.97 -1.14 2.86
CA GLY A 217 2.01 -1.35 4.31
C GLY A 217 0.87 -0.66 5.06
N VAL A 218 0.44 -1.25 6.19
CA VAL A 218 -0.74 -0.78 6.94
C VAL A 218 -0.65 0.71 7.32
N LYS A 219 0.54 1.20 7.68
CA LYS A 219 0.75 2.64 7.97
C LYS A 219 0.51 3.50 6.72
N SER A 220 1.13 3.14 5.59
CA SER A 220 0.99 3.85 4.31
C SER A 220 -0.49 3.99 3.91
N LEU A 221 -1.21 2.86 3.89
CA LEU A 221 -2.60 2.82 3.48
C LEU A 221 -3.52 3.62 4.41
N LEU A 222 -3.28 3.58 5.73
CA LEU A 222 -4.05 4.37 6.69
C LEU A 222 -3.84 5.87 6.51
N PHE A 223 -2.60 6.33 6.28
CA PHE A 223 -2.32 7.76 6.05
C PHE A 223 -2.92 8.28 4.74
N LEU A 224 -2.99 7.46 3.68
CA LEU A 224 -3.71 7.83 2.47
C LEU A 224 -5.22 8.00 2.72
N ARG A 225 -5.83 7.09 3.49
CA ARG A 225 -7.25 7.22 3.88
C ARG A 225 -7.49 8.39 4.84
N GLU A 226 -6.54 8.71 5.72
CA GLU A 226 -6.57 9.92 6.56
C GLU A 226 -6.62 11.17 5.68
N ALA A 227 -5.70 11.33 4.72
CA ALA A 227 -5.65 12.47 3.80
C ALA A 227 -6.94 12.62 2.98
N ILE A 228 -7.47 11.52 2.42
CA ILE A 228 -8.75 11.50 1.68
C ILE A 228 -9.93 11.88 2.59
N THR A 229 -9.94 11.39 3.84
CA THR A 229 -11.00 11.73 4.81
C THR A 229 -10.96 13.20 5.19
N ILE A 230 -9.78 13.78 5.42
CA ILE A 230 -9.62 15.21 5.70
C ILE A 230 -10.10 16.04 4.51
N ALA A 231 -9.72 15.69 3.28
CA ALA A 231 -10.20 16.34 2.07
C ALA A 231 -11.74 16.31 1.96
N GLN A 232 -12.36 15.19 2.35
CA GLN A 232 -13.82 15.05 2.36
C GLN A 232 -14.51 15.86 3.48
N ILE A 233 -13.91 15.94 4.69
CA ILE A 233 -14.40 16.78 5.79
C ILE A 233 -14.35 18.27 5.39
N MET A 234 -13.24 18.70 4.77
CA MET A 234 -13.04 20.05 4.25
C MET A 234 -13.88 20.36 2.99
N GLY A 235 -14.61 19.39 2.45
CA GLY A 235 -15.51 19.54 1.31
C GLY A 235 -14.84 19.62 -0.07
N LEU A 236 -13.52 19.39 -0.17
CA LEU A 236 -12.74 19.55 -1.41
C LEU A 236 -13.32 18.78 -2.60
N HIS A 237 -14.06 17.69 -2.39
CA HIS A 237 -14.69 16.91 -3.45
C HIS A 237 -15.93 17.56 -4.08
N ARG A 238 -16.29 18.80 -3.71
CA ARG A 238 -17.49 19.51 -4.16
C ARG A 238 -17.15 20.90 -4.68
N GLU A 239 -17.50 21.17 -5.94
CA GLU A 239 -17.30 22.48 -6.59
C GLU A 239 -17.88 23.66 -5.78
N SER A 240 -19.02 23.46 -5.09
CA SER A 240 -19.64 24.49 -4.25
C SER A 240 -18.83 24.91 -3.02
N SER A 241 -17.81 24.15 -2.61
CA SER A 241 -16.90 24.53 -1.51
C SER A 241 -15.86 25.59 -1.91
N TYR A 242 -15.69 25.84 -3.20
CA TYR A 242 -14.67 26.74 -3.75
C TYR A 242 -15.15 28.18 -3.90
N LEU A 243 -16.46 28.41 -3.99
CA LEU A 243 -17.08 29.69 -4.36
C LEU A 243 -16.74 30.87 -3.43
N SER A 244 -16.38 30.61 -2.17
CA SER A 244 -16.05 31.63 -1.16
C SER A 244 -14.55 31.74 -0.88
N LEU A 245 -13.69 31.10 -1.67
CA LEU A 245 -12.25 31.03 -1.43
C LEU A 245 -11.43 31.88 -2.43
N PRO A 246 -10.29 32.44 -2.03
CA PRO A 246 -9.37 33.12 -2.94
C PRO A 246 -8.92 32.20 -4.10
N PRO A 247 -8.70 32.71 -5.32
CA PRO A 247 -8.34 31.89 -6.48
C PRO A 247 -7.12 30.98 -6.25
N SER A 248 -6.06 31.49 -5.58
CA SER A 248 -4.87 30.71 -5.23
C SER A 248 -5.20 29.50 -4.34
N GLU A 249 -6.03 29.68 -3.32
CA GLU A 249 -6.48 28.59 -2.46
C GLU A 249 -7.37 27.59 -3.22
N GLN A 250 -8.19 28.07 -4.17
CA GLN A 250 -8.97 27.20 -5.05
C GLN A 250 -8.06 26.31 -5.90
N GLN A 251 -7.06 26.85 -6.60
CA GLN A 251 -6.14 26.06 -7.43
C GLN A 251 -5.39 25.02 -6.58
N LEU A 252 -4.91 25.43 -5.40
CA LEU A 252 -4.16 24.59 -4.47
C LEU A 252 -5.02 23.43 -3.92
N ARG A 253 -6.28 23.71 -3.55
CA ARG A 253 -7.27 22.69 -3.17
C ARG A 253 -7.62 21.75 -4.32
N ARG A 254 -7.74 22.25 -5.56
CA ARG A 254 -7.97 21.42 -6.76
C ARG A 254 -6.77 20.49 -7.02
N ARG A 255 -5.53 20.98 -6.94
CA ARG A 255 -4.32 20.14 -7.07
C ARG A 255 -4.26 19.03 -6.03
N ILE A 256 -4.53 19.36 -4.76
CA ILE A 256 -4.60 18.37 -3.67
C ILE A 256 -5.65 17.30 -3.95
N LEU A 257 -6.87 17.69 -4.36
CA LEU A 257 -7.95 16.76 -4.69
C LEU A 257 -7.56 15.81 -5.83
N TRP A 258 -7.03 16.35 -6.93
CA TRP A 258 -6.68 15.57 -8.12
C TRP A 258 -5.42 14.72 -7.92
N LEU A 259 -4.51 15.11 -7.01
CA LEU A 259 -3.36 14.30 -6.62
C LEU A 259 -3.82 13.10 -5.79
N LEU A 260 -4.68 13.32 -4.79
CA LEU A 260 -5.31 12.23 -4.04
C LEU A 260 -6.12 11.29 -4.94
N PHE A 261 -6.77 11.81 -6.00
CA PHE A 261 -7.52 11.01 -6.97
C PHE A 261 -6.60 10.01 -7.72
N VAL A 262 -5.45 10.45 -8.24
CA VAL A 262 -4.50 9.55 -8.93
C VAL A 262 -3.77 8.61 -7.98
N THR A 263 -3.36 9.10 -6.79
CA THR A 263 -2.69 8.27 -5.77
C THR A 263 -3.63 7.17 -5.26
N GLU A 264 -4.89 7.49 -4.94
CA GLU A 264 -5.88 6.48 -4.53
C GLU A 264 -6.06 5.42 -5.61
N ARG A 265 -6.13 5.81 -6.89
CA ARG A 265 -6.38 4.89 -7.99
C ARG A 265 -5.18 4.02 -8.32
N GLY A 266 -3.96 4.55 -8.23
CA GLY A 266 -2.73 3.75 -8.31
C GLY A 266 -2.66 2.69 -7.22
N VAL A 267 -2.82 3.11 -5.96
CA VAL A 267 -2.82 2.23 -4.77
C VAL A 267 -3.98 1.23 -4.82
N GLY A 268 -5.16 1.64 -5.29
CA GLY A 268 -6.35 0.80 -5.45
C GLY A 268 -6.16 -0.35 -6.43
N ILE A 269 -5.55 -0.10 -7.59
CA ILE A 269 -5.21 -1.16 -8.56
C ILE A 269 -4.14 -2.09 -8.00
N LEU A 270 -3.05 -1.53 -7.43
CA LEU A 270 -1.90 -2.31 -6.97
C LEU A 270 -2.25 -3.25 -5.80
N TYR A 271 -2.95 -2.75 -4.79
CA TYR A 271 -3.24 -3.48 -3.55
C TYR A 271 -4.70 -3.97 -3.45
N LYS A 272 -5.47 -3.86 -4.54
CA LYS A 272 -6.87 -4.32 -4.66
C LYS A 272 -7.77 -3.70 -3.59
N LEU A 273 -7.75 -2.37 -3.50
CA LEU A 273 -8.49 -1.59 -2.51
C LEU A 273 -9.56 -0.70 -3.20
N PRO A 274 -10.78 -0.62 -2.64
CA PRO A 274 -11.86 0.13 -3.26
C PRO A 274 -11.59 1.65 -3.25
N VAL A 275 -11.95 2.32 -4.34
CA VAL A 275 -11.85 3.78 -4.49
C VAL A 275 -13.04 4.48 -3.82
N ILE A 276 -12.76 5.47 -2.95
CA ILE A 276 -13.78 6.23 -2.20
C ILE A 276 -13.77 7.72 -2.53
N LEU A 277 -12.70 8.26 -3.14
CA LEU A 277 -12.67 9.65 -3.57
C LEU A 277 -13.38 9.79 -4.93
N LYS A 278 -14.55 10.43 -4.90
CA LYS A 278 -15.36 10.72 -6.09
C LYS A 278 -15.45 12.25 -6.27
N PRO A 279 -14.51 12.88 -6.99
CA PRO A 279 -14.52 14.32 -7.20
C PRO A 279 -15.66 14.74 -8.14
N ASN A 280 -16.37 15.80 -7.78
CA ASN A 280 -17.28 16.53 -8.68
C ASN A 280 -16.88 18.01 -8.68
N VAL A 281 -15.74 18.27 -9.33
CA VAL A 281 -14.93 19.49 -9.24
C VAL A 281 -14.16 19.67 -10.54
N LEU A 282 -13.96 20.90 -11.00
CA LEU A 282 -13.10 21.19 -12.15
C LEU A 282 -11.60 20.97 -11.83
N PHE A 283 -10.80 20.62 -12.83
CA PHE A 283 -9.34 20.61 -12.75
C PHE A 283 -8.79 22.04 -12.50
N PRO A 284 -7.57 22.23 -11.93
CA PRO A 284 -6.94 23.55 -11.85
C PRO A 284 -6.92 24.27 -13.20
N ALA A 285 -7.11 25.59 -13.20
CA ALA A 285 -6.95 26.38 -14.42
C ALA A 285 -5.46 26.62 -14.74
N MET A 286 -5.18 26.92 -16.01
CA MET A 286 -3.83 26.97 -16.59
C MET A 286 -3.27 28.41 -16.65
N ASP A 287 -3.71 29.28 -15.73
CA ASP A 287 -3.65 30.74 -15.82
C ASP A 287 -2.59 31.41 -14.91
N GLY A 288 -1.69 30.63 -14.31
CA GLY A 288 -0.54 31.13 -13.54
C GLY A 288 0.81 30.74 -14.15
N ASP A 289 1.75 31.69 -14.23
CA ASP A 289 3.05 31.55 -14.93
C ASP A 289 3.84 30.30 -14.53
N ASP A 290 4.09 30.10 -13.23
CA ASP A 290 4.85 28.95 -12.66
C ASP A 290 4.20 27.57 -12.93
N GLU A 291 2.95 27.55 -13.41
CA GLU A 291 2.09 26.36 -13.41
C GLU A 291 1.82 25.85 -14.83
N THR A 292 2.04 26.70 -15.84
CA THR A 292 1.88 26.44 -17.27
C THR A 292 2.61 25.19 -17.78
N GLN A 293 3.73 24.83 -17.17
CA GLN A 293 4.54 23.65 -17.56
C GLN A 293 4.12 22.37 -16.82
N ILE A 294 3.65 22.49 -15.57
CA ILE A 294 3.40 21.34 -14.69
C ILE A 294 1.98 20.80 -14.88
N LEU A 295 0.98 21.69 -14.97
CA LEU A 295 -0.43 21.30 -15.01
C LEU A 295 -0.86 20.53 -16.27
N PRO A 296 -0.36 20.79 -17.49
CA PRO A 296 -0.73 20.01 -18.67
C PRO A 296 -0.30 18.54 -18.59
N ALA A 297 0.85 18.26 -17.98
CA ALA A 297 1.31 16.89 -17.76
C ALA A 297 0.51 16.20 -16.64
N PHE A 298 0.19 16.93 -15.57
CA PHE A 298 -0.65 16.43 -14.48
C PHE A 298 -2.09 16.12 -14.94
N GLN A 299 -2.67 16.94 -15.82
CA GLN A 299 -3.96 16.66 -16.48
C GLN A 299 -3.92 15.35 -17.26
N LYS A 300 -2.88 15.11 -18.08
CA LYS A 300 -2.71 13.84 -18.83
C LYS A 300 -2.67 12.61 -17.91
N LEU A 301 -2.04 12.71 -16.73
CA LEU A 301 -2.04 11.64 -15.73
C LEU A 301 -3.43 11.42 -15.10
N VAL A 302 -4.15 12.50 -14.78
CA VAL A 302 -5.54 12.44 -14.32
C VAL A 302 -6.44 11.79 -15.37
N ASP A 303 -6.30 12.16 -16.65
CA ASP A 303 -7.13 11.66 -17.76
C ASP A 303 -6.97 10.14 -17.97
N LEU A 304 -5.75 9.60 -17.79
CA LEU A 304 -5.51 8.15 -17.79
C LEU A 304 -6.34 7.45 -16.70
N PHE A 305 -6.22 7.90 -15.45
CA PHE A 305 -6.94 7.31 -14.31
C PHE A 305 -8.47 7.54 -14.38
N TRP A 306 -8.90 8.70 -14.88
CA TRP A 306 -10.31 9.03 -15.10
C TRP A 306 -10.94 8.17 -16.20
N THR A 307 -10.22 7.94 -17.30
CA THR A 307 -10.66 7.03 -18.37
C THR A 307 -10.78 5.59 -17.87
N PHE A 308 -9.86 5.15 -17.01
CA PHE A 308 -9.88 3.84 -16.35
C PHE A 308 -11.09 3.69 -15.40
N ASP A 309 -11.34 4.69 -14.56
CA ASP A 309 -12.43 4.75 -13.58
C ASP A 309 -13.83 4.77 -14.27
N GLN A 310 -14.02 5.64 -15.27
CA GLN A 310 -15.25 5.70 -16.08
C GLN A 310 -15.61 4.37 -16.75
N SER A 311 -14.61 3.53 -17.04
CA SER A 311 -14.80 2.25 -17.74
C SER A 311 -15.11 1.09 -16.78
N ARG A 312 -15.39 1.37 -15.50
CA ARG A 312 -15.69 0.41 -14.42
C ARG A 312 -14.57 -0.63 -14.18
N ALA A 313 -13.35 -0.36 -14.64
CA ALA A 313 -12.26 -1.33 -14.61
C ALA A 313 -11.87 -1.77 -13.18
N PHE A 314 -12.07 -0.94 -12.17
CA PHE A 314 -11.93 -1.31 -10.76
C PHE A 314 -12.88 -2.45 -10.37
N GLU A 315 -14.16 -2.37 -10.75
CA GLU A 315 -15.15 -3.41 -10.46
C GLU A 315 -14.81 -4.73 -11.19
N ILE A 316 -14.25 -4.63 -12.41
CA ILE A 316 -13.80 -5.80 -13.19
C ILE A 316 -12.57 -6.47 -12.54
N LEU A 317 -11.67 -5.69 -11.96
CA LEU A 317 -10.49 -6.20 -11.24
C LEU A 317 -10.84 -6.81 -9.88
N GLU A 318 -11.79 -6.23 -9.14
CA GLU A 318 -12.32 -6.77 -7.88
C GLU A 318 -13.20 -8.02 -8.11
N GLY A 319 -13.98 -8.03 -9.20
CA GLY A 319 -14.95 -9.09 -9.54
C GLY A 319 -14.37 -10.50 -9.72
N SER A 320 -13.04 -10.64 -9.84
CA SER A 320 -12.32 -11.94 -9.89
C SER A 320 -12.35 -12.71 -8.55
N SER A 321 -13.31 -12.45 -7.66
CA SER A 321 -13.36 -12.96 -6.29
C SER A 321 -14.77 -13.27 -5.73
N ALA A 322 -15.83 -13.17 -6.54
CA ALA A 322 -17.22 -13.28 -6.06
C ALA A 322 -18.04 -14.38 -6.79
N ASP A 323 -18.74 -15.21 -6.01
CA ASP A 323 -19.66 -16.25 -6.49
C ASP A 323 -20.95 -15.65 -7.11
N VAL A 324 -20.85 -15.11 -8.32
CA VAL A 324 -21.98 -14.54 -9.07
C VAL A 324 -22.19 -15.33 -10.37
N PHE A 325 -23.41 -15.81 -10.59
CA PHE A 325 -23.82 -16.39 -11.87
C PHE A 325 -24.00 -15.27 -12.91
N GLU A 326 -22.91 -14.90 -13.59
CA GLU A 326 -22.96 -13.93 -14.69
C GLU A 326 -23.84 -14.42 -15.85
N THR A 327 -24.66 -13.52 -16.39
CA THR A 327 -25.42 -13.77 -17.63
C THR A 327 -24.63 -13.30 -18.84
N GLY A 328 -24.82 -13.95 -20.00
CA GLY A 328 -24.04 -13.66 -21.22
C GLY A 328 -24.10 -12.20 -21.70
N ASP A 329 -25.21 -11.50 -21.44
CA ASP A 329 -25.36 -10.08 -21.77
C ASP A 329 -24.45 -9.18 -20.91
N MET A 330 -24.30 -9.51 -19.62
CA MET A 330 -23.40 -8.80 -18.71
C MET A 330 -21.94 -9.01 -19.11
N GLU A 331 -21.60 -10.23 -19.53
CA GLU A 331 -20.25 -10.54 -20.02
C GLU A 331 -19.92 -9.77 -21.31
N SER A 332 -20.82 -9.78 -22.30
CA SER A 332 -20.63 -8.98 -23.52
C SER A 332 -20.45 -7.48 -23.22
N ALA A 333 -21.19 -6.93 -22.25
CA ALA A 333 -21.02 -5.55 -21.80
C ALA A 333 -19.66 -5.30 -21.11
N ARG A 334 -19.21 -6.21 -20.23
CA ARG A 334 -17.89 -6.19 -19.57
C ARG A 334 -16.76 -6.19 -20.62
N GLN A 335 -16.88 -7.07 -21.61
CA GLN A 335 -15.86 -7.27 -22.63
C GLN A 335 -15.74 -6.09 -23.61
N ASN A 336 -16.87 -5.51 -24.04
CA ASN A 336 -16.87 -4.30 -24.85
C ASN A 336 -16.31 -3.08 -24.08
N SER A 337 -16.50 -3.03 -22.76
CA SER A 337 -15.95 -1.98 -21.90
C SER A 337 -14.42 -2.05 -21.80
N LEU A 338 -13.87 -3.25 -21.60
CA LEU A 338 -12.41 -3.48 -21.58
C LEU A 338 -11.75 -3.11 -22.92
N TYR A 339 -12.34 -3.51 -24.05
CA TYR A 339 -11.83 -3.15 -25.37
C TYR A 339 -11.86 -1.64 -25.64
N THR A 340 -12.97 -0.97 -25.26
CA THR A 340 -13.11 0.48 -25.41
C THR A 340 -12.09 1.25 -24.56
N LEU A 341 -11.87 0.82 -23.31
CA LEU A 341 -10.84 1.38 -22.44
C LEU A 341 -9.43 1.20 -23.03
N HIS A 342 -9.12 0.00 -23.50
CA HIS A 342 -7.82 -0.31 -24.09
C HIS A 342 -7.50 0.59 -25.28
N ARG A 343 -8.46 0.75 -26.22
CA ARG A 343 -8.28 1.64 -27.38
C ARG A 343 -8.06 3.09 -26.95
N LYS A 344 -8.86 3.61 -26.00
CA LYS A 344 -8.66 4.97 -25.46
C LYS A 344 -7.26 5.17 -24.86
N LEU A 345 -6.73 4.19 -24.11
CA LEU A 345 -5.38 4.27 -23.52
C LEU A 345 -4.26 4.24 -24.57
N GLN A 346 -4.48 3.62 -25.73
CA GLN A 346 -3.57 3.65 -26.87
C GLN A 346 -3.65 4.99 -27.63
N GLU A 347 -4.87 5.51 -27.80
CA GLU A 347 -5.21 6.77 -28.49
C GLU A 347 -4.78 8.06 -27.74
N VAL A 348 -4.37 7.98 -26.46
CA VAL A 348 -3.89 9.17 -25.71
C VAL A 348 -2.66 9.78 -26.39
N SER A 349 -2.81 11.02 -26.86
CA SER A 349 -1.74 11.79 -27.50
C SER A 349 -0.57 12.01 -26.54
N LEU A 350 0.63 11.64 -27.00
CA LEU A 350 1.90 11.79 -26.28
C LEU A 350 2.67 13.03 -26.78
N ASP A 351 1.96 14.15 -26.93
CA ASP A 351 2.57 15.47 -27.04
C ASP A 351 3.35 15.77 -25.75
N TRP A 352 4.61 16.20 -25.89
CA TRP A 352 5.56 16.38 -24.79
C TRP A 352 6.10 17.81 -24.65
N ASP A 353 5.72 18.75 -25.52
CA ASP A 353 6.46 20.02 -25.72
C ASP A 353 6.47 20.96 -24.50
N SER A 354 5.60 20.70 -23.52
CA SER A 354 5.51 21.40 -22.23
C SER A 354 5.92 20.56 -21.00
N SER A 355 6.22 19.27 -21.15
CA SER A 355 6.22 18.29 -20.06
C SER A 355 7.64 17.91 -19.60
N SER A 356 7.93 18.03 -18.30
CA SER A 356 9.24 17.65 -17.75
C SER A 356 9.51 16.13 -17.87
N GLU A 357 10.79 15.73 -17.99
CA GLU A 357 11.19 14.32 -18.15
C GLU A 357 10.65 13.40 -17.05
N VAL A 358 10.59 13.90 -15.81
CA VAL A 358 10.01 13.21 -14.66
C VAL A 358 8.52 12.91 -14.90
N GLN A 359 7.74 13.88 -15.39
CA GLN A 359 6.32 13.68 -15.65
C GLN A 359 6.09 12.83 -16.91
N ARG A 360 6.94 12.98 -17.94
CA ARG A 360 6.97 12.12 -19.13
C ARG A 360 7.16 10.65 -18.75
N ALA A 361 8.03 10.36 -17.78
CA ALA A 361 8.23 9.02 -17.23
C ALA A 361 6.93 8.47 -16.61
N ASP A 362 6.30 9.18 -15.68
CA ASP A 362 5.11 8.65 -14.99
C ASP A 362 3.92 8.44 -15.93
N ILE A 363 3.63 9.38 -16.82
CA ILE A 363 2.53 9.27 -17.79
C ILE A 363 2.71 8.02 -18.65
N CYS A 364 3.90 7.80 -19.22
CA CYS A 364 4.13 6.64 -20.07
C CYS A 364 4.13 5.33 -19.27
N VAL A 365 4.88 5.23 -18.17
CA VAL A 365 4.95 3.97 -17.41
C VAL A 365 3.59 3.62 -16.81
N THR A 366 2.81 4.61 -16.37
CA THR A 366 1.41 4.41 -15.95
C THR A 366 0.53 3.90 -17.10
N ARG A 367 0.61 4.51 -18.31
CA ARG A 367 -0.15 4.05 -19.49
C ARG A 367 0.19 2.60 -19.87
N GLN A 368 1.47 2.23 -19.87
CA GLN A 368 1.93 0.88 -20.21
C GLN A 368 1.55 -0.14 -19.13
N TRP A 369 1.66 0.22 -17.85
CA TRP A 369 1.20 -0.59 -16.73
C TRP A 369 -0.32 -0.81 -16.76
N MET A 370 -1.12 0.22 -17.04
CA MET A 370 -2.57 0.08 -17.23
C MET A 370 -2.93 -0.89 -18.37
N ARG A 371 -2.26 -0.80 -19.52
CA ARG A 371 -2.45 -1.76 -20.64
C ARG A 371 -2.11 -3.20 -20.20
N ALA A 372 -1.03 -3.39 -19.45
CA ALA A 372 -0.64 -4.70 -18.91
C ALA A 372 -1.65 -5.27 -17.88
N VAL A 373 -2.15 -4.44 -16.96
CA VAL A 373 -3.18 -4.82 -15.97
C VAL A 373 -4.47 -5.23 -16.67
N LEU A 374 -4.91 -4.51 -17.70
CA LEU A 374 -6.11 -4.84 -18.48
C LEU A 374 -5.95 -6.12 -19.28
N TRP A 375 -4.76 -6.38 -19.84
CA TRP A 375 -4.48 -7.66 -20.50
C TRP A 375 -4.55 -8.82 -19.49
N LYS A 376 -3.96 -8.68 -18.29
CA LYS A 376 -4.06 -9.67 -17.21
C LYS A 376 -5.50 -9.98 -16.81
N ALA A 377 -6.32 -8.94 -16.61
CA ALA A 377 -7.75 -9.10 -16.30
C ALA A 377 -8.52 -9.84 -17.41
N SER A 378 -8.18 -9.55 -18.67
CA SER A 378 -8.80 -10.16 -19.85
C SER A 378 -8.41 -11.62 -20.03
N ASN A 379 -7.10 -11.93 -19.99
CA ASN A 379 -6.57 -13.29 -20.18
C ASN A 379 -7.00 -14.25 -19.05
N ASN A 380 -7.13 -13.76 -17.81
CA ASN A 380 -7.69 -14.57 -16.71
C ASN A 380 -9.15 -14.97 -16.98
N TYR A 381 -9.92 -14.14 -17.69
CA TYR A 381 -11.30 -14.44 -18.06
C TYR A 381 -11.40 -15.44 -19.24
N GLU A 382 -10.57 -15.29 -20.28
CA GLU A 382 -10.52 -16.25 -21.41
C GLU A 382 -10.21 -17.69 -20.95
N ARG A 383 -9.39 -17.84 -19.91
CA ARG A 383 -9.06 -19.15 -19.31
C ARG A 383 -10.27 -19.83 -18.65
N LEU A 384 -11.24 -19.05 -18.15
CA LEU A 384 -12.50 -19.54 -17.61
C LEU A 384 -13.50 -19.83 -18.75
N ASN A 385 -13.62 -18.88 -19.70
CA ASN A 385 -14.58 -18.94 -20.81
C ASN A 385 -13.89 -19.15 -22.17
N LYS A 386 -13.62 -20.43 -22.49
CA LYS A 386 -12.92 -20.92 -23.71
C LYS A 386 -13.59 -20.57 -25.07
N GLY A 387 -14.64 -19.75 -25.09
CA GLY A 387 -15.42 -19.42 -26.30
C GLY A 387 -15.08 -18.08 -26.96
N SER A 388 -14.51 -17.11 -26.23
CA SER A 388 -14.37 -15.72 -26.69
C SER A 388 -12.94 -15.21 -26.59
N LYS A 389 -12.13 -15.45 -27.64
CA LYS A 389 -10.78 -14.90 -27.74
C LYS A 389 -10.81 -13.40 -28.03
N ILE A 390 -10.14 -12.60 -27.21
CA ILE A 390 -10.10 -11.14 -27.32
C ILE A 390 -8.90 -10.76 -28.19
N THR A 391 -8.98 -11.11 -29.49
CA THR A 391 -7.89 -11.05 -30.48
C THR A 391 -7.39 -9.63 -30.83
N SER A 392 -7.82 -8.60 -30.11
CA SER A 392 -7.57 -7.18 -30.42
C SER A 392 -7.09 -6.33 -29.23
N LEU A 393 -6.63 -6.95 -28.13
CA LEU A 393 -5.81 -6.25 -27.13
C LEU A 393 -4.33 -6.37 -27.49
N ASP A 394 -3.54 -5.31 -27.27
CA ASP A 394 -2.09 -5.35 -27.47
C ASP A 394 -1.47 -6.53 -26.71
N HIS A 395 -0.71 -7.37 -27.44
CA HIS A 395 0.04 -8.44 -26.81
C HIS A 395 1.09 -7.85 -25.84
N PRO A 396 1.33 -8.41 -24.64
CA PRO A 396 2.25 -7.81 -23.64
C PRO A 396 3.66 -7.55 -24.15
N ILE A 397 4.13 -8.30 -25.14
CA ILE A 397 5.37 -8.03 -25.88
C ILE A 397 5.37 -6.64 -26.52
N GLN A 398 4.26 -6.20 -27.13
CA GLN A 398 4.14 -4.88 -27.75
C GLN A 398 4.10 -3.76 -26.71
N ILE A 399 3.34 -3.94 -25.62
CA ILE A 399 3.31 -3.04 -24.46
C ILE A 399 4.73 -2.83 -23.90
N ALA A 400 5.49 -3.92 -23.74
CA ALA A 400 6.87 -3.88 -23.29
C ALA A 400 7.84 -3.25 -24.30
N ARG A 401 7.66 -3.47 -25.62
CA ARG A 401 8.48 -2.82 -26.65
C ARG A 401 8.27 -1.31 -26.70
N GLU A 402 7.03 -0.83 -26.57
CA GLU A 402 6.76 0.60 -26.47
C GLU A 402 7.30 1.21 -25.18
N PHE A 403 7.16 0.51 -24.05
CA PHE A 403 7.78 0.90 -22.79
C PHE A 403 9.31 1.06 -22.95
N LEU A 404 10.01 0.04 -23.44
CA LEU A 404 11.47 0.03 -23.63
C LEU A 404 11.92 1.12 -24.63
N GLY A 405 11.19 1.28 -25.73
CA GLY A 405 11.47 2.30 -26.75
C GLY A 405 11.23 3.73 -26.26
N PHE A 406 10.47 3.93 -25.18
CA PHE A 406 10.26 5.23 -24.56
C PHE A 406 11.26 5.51 -23.44
N ILE A 407 11.41 4.60 -22.47
CA ILE A 407 12.28 4.85 -21.30
C ILE A 407 13.76 4.92 -21.66
N SER A 408 14.18 4.36 -22.81
CA SER A 408 15.52 4.54 -23.36
C SER A 408 15.82 5.96 -23.85
N GLN A 409 14.81 6.84 -23.88
CA GLN A 409 14.94 8.27 -24.22
C GLN A 409 14.92 9.19 -22.98
N LEU A 410 14.94 8.62 -21.76
CA LEU A 410 14.86 9.36 -20.50
C LEU A 410 16.02 8.99 -19.56
N PRO A 411 16.53 9.92 -18.73
CA PRO A 411 17.53 9.61 -17.72
C PRO A 411 16.92 8.74 -16.60
N SER A 412 17.73 7.85 -16.00
CA SER A 412 17.25 6.95 -14.93
C SER A 412 16.66 7.73 -13.74
N THR A 413 17.25 8.89 -13.43
CA THR A 413 16.81 9.82 -12.39
C THR A 413 15.35 10.29 -12.56
N ALA A 414 14.83 10.33 -13.79
CA ALA A 414 13.43 10.66 -14.06
C ALA A 414 12.46 9.53 -13.70
N LEU A 415 12.91 8.27 -13.74
CA LEU A 415 12.15 7.10 -13.27
C LEU A 415 12.32 6.94 -11.74
N GLU A 416 13.54 7.08 -11.23
CA GLU A 416 13.88 6.95 -9.80
C GLU A 416 13.11 7.92 -8.90
N ALA A 417 12.81 9.13 -9.38
CA ALA A 417 12.05 10.15 -8.64
C ALA A 417 10.63 9.70 -8.25
N HIS A 418 10.07 8.69 -8.94
CA HIS A 418 8.75 8.10 -8.65
C HIS A 418 8.78 6.99 -7.61
N GLY A 419 9.96 6.64 -7.10
CA GLY A 419 10.05 5.81 -5.90
C GLY A 419 9.65 4.33 -6.13
N PRO A 420 9.14 3.65 -5.10
CA PRO A 420 8.84 2.22 -5.14
C PRO A 420 7.70 1.88 -6.11
N THR A 421 6.77 2.81 -6.30
CA THR A 421 5.66 2.68 -7.24
C THR A 421 6.16 2.46 -8.68
N MET A 422 7.32 3.01 -9.04
CA MET A 422 7.94 2.79 -10.36
C MET A 422 8.50 1.36 -10.47
N GLU A 423 9.21 0.88 -9.45
CA GLU A 423 9.72 -0.50 -9.37
C GLU A 423 8.57 -1.51 -9.57
N THR A 424 7.45 -1.31 -8.85
CA THR A 424 6.28 -2.18 -8.91
C THR A 424 5.48 -2.06 -10.22
N LYS A 425 5.36 -0.87 -10.83
CA LYS A 425 4.79 -0.72 -12.19
C LYS A 425 5.61 -1.48 -13.24
N ILE A 426 6.95 -1.39 -13.16
CA ILE A 426 7.88 -2.06 -14.09
C ILE A 426 7.84 -3.59 -13.89
N TYR A 427 7.89 -4.05 -12.63
CA TYR A 427 7.69 -5.45 -12.29
C TYR A 427 6.37 -5.97 -12.88
N GLU A 428 5.26 -5.25 -12.74
CA GLU A 428 3.97 -5.75 -13.23
C GLU A 428 3.89 -5.82 -14.77
N ILE A 429 4.55 -4.91 -15.50
CA ILE A 429 4.72 -5.04 -16.96
C ILE A 429 5.53 -6.31 -17.30
N ALA A 430 6.68 -6.52 -16.67
CA ALA A 430 7.55 -7.67 -16.93
C ALA A 430 6.91 -9.02 -16.55
N SER A 431 6.25 -9.05 -15.40
CA SER A 431 5.38 -10.11 -14.88
C SER A 431 4.31 -10.48 -15.92
N THR A 432 3.70 -9.49 -16.58
CA THR A 432 2.70 -9.71 -17.66
C THR A 432 3.33 -10.30 -18.93
N VAL A 433 4.53 -9.88 -19.31
CA VAL A 433 5.25 -10.50 -20.44
C VAL A 433 5.58 -11.96 -20.15
N ALA A 434 6.07 -12.26 -18.95
CA ALA A 434 6.38 -13.64 -18.55
C ALA A 434 5.11 -14.52 -18.56
N ASP A 435 4.01 -14.01 -18.00
CA ASP A 435 2.71 -14.70 -18.04
C ASP A 435 2.22 -14.91 -19.48
N ALA A 436 2.43 -13.96 -20.40
CA ALA A 436 2.02 -14.11 -21.80
C ALA A 436 2.84 -15.16 -22.56
N VAL A 437 4.16 -15.25 -22.32
CA VAL A 437 5.01 -16.27 -22.96
C VAL A 437 4.74 -17.66 -22.38
N ALA A 438 4.46 -17.76 -21.07
CA ALA A 438 4.16 -19.03 -20.41
C ALA A 438 2.84 -19.70 -20.87
N ASN A 439 1.89 -18.92 -21.41
CA ASN A 439 0.55 -19.40 -21.79
C ASN A 439 0.36 -19.62 -23.31
N ASN A 440 1.40 -19.43 -24.13
CA ASN A 440 1.20 -19.23 -25.58
C ASN A 440 2.28 -19.92 -26.44
N ASP A 441 2.12 -21.23 -26.66
CA ASP A 441 3.06 -22.15 -27.36
C ASP A 441 3.47 -21.72 -28.79
N THR A 442 2.78 -20.73 -29.37
CA THR A 442 2.83 -20.41 -30.82
C THR A 442 3.13 -18.93 -31.13
N VAL A 443 3.74 -18.18 -30.20
CA VAL A 443 4.26 -16.83 -30.49
C VAL A 443 5.38 -16.92 -31.52
N SER A 444 5.07 -16.61 -32.78
CA SER A 444 5.94 -16.81 -33.95
C SER A 444 7.38 -16.35 -33.74
N TRP A 445 8.30 -17.32 -33.64
CA TRP A 445 9.75 -17.16 -33.44
C TRP A 445 10.50 -16.51 -34.63
N ILE A 446 9.77 -15.91 -35.57
CA ILE A 446 10.24 -15.30 -36.83
C ILE A 446 10.20 -13.75 -36.75
N SER A 447 10.27 -13.22 -35.53
CA SER A 447 10.48 -11.79 -35.23
C SER A 447 11.95 -11.56 -34.87
N PRO A 448 12.59 -10.46 -35.31
CA PRO A 448 13.98 -10.13 -34.94
C PRO A 448 14.17 -9.74 -33.46
N TYR A 449 13.12 -9.81 -32.64
CA TYR A 449 13.16 -9.62 -31.19
C TYR A 449 12.52 -10.83 -30.52
N ARG A 450 13.29 -11.62 -29.75
CA ARG A 450 12.72 -12.75 -29.00
C ARG A 450 12.05 -12.24 -27.72
N PRO A 451 10.98 -12.90 -27.24
CA PRO A 451 10.31 -12.49 -26.00
C PRO A 451 11.26 -12.49 -24.77
N ILE A 452 12.25 -13.39 -24.78
CA ILE A 452 13.24 -13.50 -23.71
C ILE A 452 14.22 -12.31 -23.68
N ASP A 453 14.56 -11.72 -24.82
CA ASP A 453 15.44 -10.54 -24.90
C ASP A 453 14.77 -9.31 -24.27
N ILE A 454 13.44 -9.24 -24.35
CA ILE A 454 12.60 -8.21 -23.75
C ILE A 454 12.51 -8.43 -22.24
N LEU A 455 12.28 -9.66 -21.77
CA LEU A 455 12.33 -10.00 -20.34
C LEU A 455 13.70 -9.69 -19.72
N ALA A 456 14.80 -10.05 -20.39
CA ALA A 456 16.17 -9.75 -19.95
C ALA A 456 16.51 -8.25 -19.97
N GLN A 457 15.82 -7.43 -20.77
CA GLN A 457 15.91 -5.97 -20.67
C GLN A 457 15.14 -5.45 -19.46
N LEU A 458 13.88 -5.86 -19.28
CA LEU A 458 13.04 -5.44 -18.15
C LEU A 458 13.63 -5.84 -16.79
N GLN A 459 14.23 -7.03 -16.68
CA GLN A 459 14.98 -7.47 -15.50
C GLN A 459 16.16 -6.53 -15.18
N ARG A 460 17.00 -6.20 -16.18
CA ARG A 460 18.13 -5.27 -15.99
C ARG A 460 17.68 -3.87 -15.56
N ILE A 461 16.55 -3.39 -16.10
CA ILE A 461 15.96 -2.11 -15.69
C ILE A 461 15.52 -2.19 -14.22
N LEU A 462 14.77 -3.23 -13.84
CA LEU A 462 14.29 -3.44 -12.47
C LEU A 462 15.44 -3.59 -11.43
N ALA A 463 16.54 -4.23 -11.81
CA ALA A 463 17.73 -4.36 -10.97
C ALA A 463 18.57 -3.06 -10.89
N SER A 464 18.50 -2.19 -11.90
CA SER A 464 19.24 -0.92 -11.92
C SER A 464 18.52 0.23 -11.21
N ILE A 465 17.19 0.30 -11.31
CA ILE A 465 16.40 1.43 -10.82
C ILE A 465 16.48 1.51 -9.29
N ARG A 466 16.85 2.70 -8.78
CA ARG A 466 17.01 2.99 -7.33
C ARG A 466 17.94 1.99 -6.58
N GLY A 467 18.85 1.32 -7.29
CA GLY A 467 19.74 0.30 -6.71
C GLY A 467 19.11 -1.08 -6.49
N GLY A 468 18.02 -1.38 -7.21
CA GLY A 468 17.37 -2.69 -7.20
C GLY A 468 16.26 -2.86 -6.15
N ASN A 469 15.51 -3.95 -6.30
CA ASN A 469 14.48 -4.44 -5.40
C ASN A 469 14.52 -5.98 -5.39
N GLU A 470 15.31 -6.54 -4.47
CA GLU A 470 15.57 -7.98 -4.37
C GLU A 470 14.31 -8.85 -4.30
N ALA A 471 13.19 -8.32 -3.78
CA ALA A 471 11.94 -9.07 -3.68
C ALA A 471 11.27 -9.20 -5.06
N LEU A 472 11.07 -8.08 -5.76
CA LEU A 472 10.49 -8.04 -7.11
C LEU A 472 11.39 -8.75 -8.13
N GLU A 473 12.72 -8.59 -8.00
CA GLU A 473 13.69 -9.27 -8.85
C GLU A 473 13.64 -10.79 -8.70
N ARG A 474 13.65 -11.33 -7.46
CA ARG A 474 13.51 -12.78 -7.24
C ARG A 474 12.19 -13.33 -7.76
N MET A 475 11.09 -12.58 -7.60
CA MET A 475 9.78 -12.95 -8.13
C MET A 475 9.78 -12.99 -9.67
N LEU A 476 10.40 -12.00 -10.33
CA LEU A 476 10.49 -11.94 -11.79
C LEU A 476 11.46 -12.98 -12.36
N TYR A 477 12.58 -13.24 -11.68
CA TYR A 477 13.54 -14.29 -12.04
C TYR A 477 12.87 -15.66 -11.98
N SER A 478 12.15 -15.98 -10.90
CA SER A 478 11.39 -17.22 -10.75
C SER A 478 10.38 -17.43 -11.89
N LYS A 479 9.59 -16.40 -12.23
CA LYS A 479 8.69 -16.45 -13.40
C LYS A 479 9.44 -16.70 -14.72
N THR A 480 10.56 -16.01 -14.94
CA THR A 480 11.32 -16.10 -16.18
C THR A 480 12.03 -17.45 -16.33
N ALA A 481 12.54 -18.03 -15.23
CA ALA A 481 13.12 -19.36 -15.20
C ALA A 481 12.09 -20.45 -15.54
N CYS A 482 10.84 -20.32 -15.07
CA CYS A 482 9.74 -21.21 -15.47
C CYS A 482 9.45 -21.13 -16.98
N VAL A 483 9.41 -19.91 -17.55
CA VAL A 483 9.27 -19.71 -19.00
C VAL A 483 10.42 -20.35 -19.79
N GLN A 484 11.67 -20.19 -19.32
CA GLN A 484 12.84 -20.79 -19.95
C GLN A 484 12.86 -22.33 -19.84
N GLY A 485 12.48 -22.89 -18.69
CA GLY A 485 12.39 -24.34 -18.49
C GLY A 485 11.37 -24.98 -19.43
N ASN A 486 10.17 -24.41 -19.52
CA ASN A 486 9.14 -24.87 -20.46
C ASN A 486 9.63 -24.78 -21.93
N LEU A 487 10.40 -23.74 -22.27
CA LEU A 487 10.97 -23.58 -23.61
C LEU A 487 12.06 -24.62 -23.93
N VAL A 488 12.86 -25.05 -22.96
CA VAL A 488 13.84 -26.14 -23.14
C VAL A 488 13.13 -27.49 -23.31
N MET A 489 12.10 -27.76 -22.52
CA MET A 489 11.28 -28.98 -22.65
C MET A 489 10.52 -29.07 -23.99
N LEU A 490 10.29 -27.95 -24.67
CA LEU A 490 9.72 -27.87 -26.03
C LEU A 490 10.76 -28.07 -27.16
N VAL A 491 12.04 -28.26 -26.81
CA VAL A 491 13.18 -28.25 -27.76
C VAL A 491 14.00 -29.55 -27.71
N GLU A 492 13.70 -30.51 -26.83
CA GLU A 492 14.37 -31.82 -26.84
C GLU A 492 14.10 -32.63 -28.12
N PRO A 493 15.08 -33.42 -28.62
CA PRO A 493 15.30 -33.53 -30.06
C PRO A 493 14.57 -34.71 -30.71
N SER A 494 13.60 -34.43 -31.57
CA SER A 494 12.97 -35.40 -32.47
C SER A 494 13.80 -35.72 -33.73
N SER A 495 15.13 -35.61 -33.64
CA SER A 495 16.07 -36.07 -34.67
C SER A 495 17.50 -36.23 -34.14
N LEU A 496 17.89 -37.47 -33.82
CA LEU A 496 19.22 -38.07 -34.02
C LEU A 496 19.26 -39.44 -33.32
N ILE A 497 18.78 -40.48 -34.00
CA ILE A 497 19.25 -41.84 -33.77
C ILE A 497 20.33 -42.07 -34.82
N GLU A 498 21.59 -41.94 -34.40
CA GLU A 498 22.72 -42.59 -35.07
C GLU A 498 23.48 -43.33 -33.96
N ASP A 499 23.53 -44.66 -34.07
CA ASP A 499 24.33 -45.51 -33.18
C ASP A 499 25.83 -45.26 -33.42
N LEU A 500 26.66 -45.23 -32.37
CA LEU A 500 28.10 -45.47 -32.46
C LEU A 500 28.76 -45.70 -31.08
N ASP A 501 28.80 -46.98 -30.70
CA ASP A 501 29.86 -47.71 -29.97
C ASP A 501 30.37 -47.27 -28.56
N ASP A 502 31.02 -48.26 -27.93
CA ASP A 502 31.47 -48.33 -26.53
C ASP A 502 32.84 -47.65 -26.25
N GLU A 503 33.24 -47.72 -24.98
CA GLU A 503 34.54 -47.32 -24.39
C GLU A 503 34.76 -45.80 -24.19
N TRP A 504 34.79 -45.36 -22.92
CA TRP A 504 36.05 -45.31 -22.17
C TRP A 504 35.79 -45.22 -20.65
N LEU A 505 36.75 -45.72 -19.86
CA LEU A 505 36.65 -45.89 -18.41
C LEU A 505 37.48 -44.83 -17.65
N GLU A 506 37.23 -44.76 -16.33
CA GLU A 506 38.07 -44.10 -15.31
C GLU A 506 38.28 -42.57 -15.42
N ASN A 507 37.64 -41.84 -14.50
CA ASN A 507 38.36 -41.40 -13.29
C ASN A 507 37.42 -41.00 -12.14
N ASN A 508 37.73 -41.47 -10.93
CA ASN A 508 37.12 -41.01 -9.68
C ASN A 508 37.92 -39.83 -9.11
N THR A 509 37.28 -38.88 -8.42
CA THR A 509 37.61 -38.58 -7.00
C THR A 509 36.74 -37.48 -6.35
N LEU A 510 36.63 -37.57 -5.01
CA LEU A 510 36.38 -36.48 -4.05
C LEU A 510 34.98 -35.82 -3.96
N PHE A 511 34.08 -36.48 -3.23
CA PHE A 511 33.15 -35.82 -2.31
C PHE A 511 33.20 -36.50 -0.92
N PRO A 512 33.47 -35.78 0.18
CA PRO A 512 33.42 -36.33 1.53
C PRO A 512 32.08 -36.06 2.24
N THR A 513 31.34 -37.15 2.52
CA THR A 513 30.49 -37.38 3.70
C THR A 513 29.51 -36.30 4.22
N ASP A 514 28.22 -36.64 4.11
CA ASP A 514 27.09 -36.29 5.00
C ASP A 514 27.48 -36.26 6.51
N PRO A 515 26.80 -35.47 7.37
CA PRO A 515 25.45 -35.86 7.80
C PRO A 515 24.44 -34.70 7.99
N PHE A 516 23.17 -34.92 7.59
CA PHE A 516 22.11 -35.29 8.56
C PHE A 516 20.77 -35.69 7.89
N TYR A 517 20.41 -36.97 8.05
CA TYR A 517 19.11 -37.53 7.65
C TYR A 517 17.93 -37.01 8.48
N LEU A 518 16.77 -36.82 7.83
CA LEU A 518 15.48 -37.22 8.40
C LEU A 518 14.59 -37.85 7.31
N ASN A 519 14.00 -39.00 7.64
CA ASN A 519 13.29 -39.85 6.69
C ASN A 519 11.84 -39.42 6.43
N LEU A 520 11.40 -39.54 5.18
CA LEU A 520 10.05 -40.01 4.83
C LEU A 520 10.19 -41.14 3.80
N GLY A 521 9.53 -42.27 4.04
CA GLY A 521 9.69 -43.50 3.25
C GLY A 521 8.92 -43.50 1.92
N PRO A 522 9.28 -44.39 0.99
CA PRO A 522 8.70 -44.42 -0.36
C PRO A 522 7.28 -45.00 -0.40
N ILE A 523 6.48 -44.52 -1.35
CA ILE A 523 5.20 -45.13 -1.74
C ILE A 523 5.49 -46.18 -2.82
N SER A 524 5.03 -47.42 -2.60
CA SER A 524 5.18 -48.53 -3.56
C SER A 524 3.99 -48.62 -4.52
N THR A 525 4.26 -49.04 -5.76
CA THR A 525 3.26 -49.28 -6.81
C THR A 525 3.10 -50.77 -7.11
N GLY A 526 1.90 -51.20 -7.47
CA GLY A 526 1.56 -52.59 -7.81
C GLY A 526 1.14 -53.44 -6.58
N ASP A 527 0.34 -54.49 -6.73
CA ASP A 527 -0.30 -55.05 -7.94
C ASP A 527 -1.67 -55.68 -7.60
N ALA A 528 -2.41 -56.18 -8.59
CA ALA A 528 -3.79 -56.63 -8.45
C ALA A 528 -3.97 -58.01 -7.78
N GLY A 529 -5.10 -58.18 -7.08
CA GLY A 529 -5.57 -59.44 -6.50
C GLY A 529 -7.09 -59.39 -6.30
N ALA A 530 -7.78 -60.53 -6.43
CA ALA A 530 -9.25 -60.61 -6.49
C ALA A 530 -9.87 -61.21 -5.22
N GLU A 531 -11.20 -61.45 -5.30
CA GLU A 531 -12.09 -62.08 -4.29
C GLU A 531 -12.48 -61.22 -3.07
N MET A 532 -13.61 -61.46 -2.39
CA MET A 532 -14.97 -61.90 -2.78
C MET A 532 -15.88 -61.71 -1.54
N MET A 533 -17.16 -61.34 -1.72
CA MET A 533 -18.31 -61.44 -0.76
C MET A 533 -18.00 -61.54 0.77
N SER A 534 -18.58 -60.70 1.63
CA SER A 534 -20.01 -60.83 2.01
C SER A 534 -20.41 -59.90 3.17
N VAL A 535 -21.74 -59.81 3.39
CA VAL A 535 -22.48 -59.15 4.51
C VAL A 535 -22.48 -57.63 4.50
#